data_AF-A0A6J4FGN7-F1
#
_entry.id   AF-A0A6J4FGN7-F1
#
_cell.length_a   1.000
_cell.length_b   1.000
_cell.length_c   1.000
_cell.angle_alpha   90.00
_cell.angle_beta   90.00
_cell.angle_gamma   90.00
#
_symmetry.space_group_name_H-M   'P 1'
#
loop_
_entity.id
_entity.type
_entity.pdbx_description
1 polymer ?
#
loop_
_entity_poly.entity_id
_entity_poly.type
_entity_poly.pdbx_seq_one_letter_code
_entity_poly.pdbx_strand_id
1 'polypeptide(L)'
;MRKTLTIIAAAMTLAGTLSACAYRGGDIGDPVVRKFYWYSFLAGDDIDEHCTAGMPDRFRMVYNGVYSEQVRIYQLDSLQKVLSVKVVGSGNAGKLSSDDLLGPWRAEESKIALDQETYDRLVASFKGDGMFGPPPVGLRLPSQSFYWTAASCLNGSYHFTAWKHPSDSFDRLVFSSNLFALDTTAIPVKAAGPVPFDPQRADSARRGEVTDFTLEVGPRGLRR
;
A
#
# COMPACT_ATOMS: atom_id res chain seq x y z
N MET A 1 -29.47 52.69 33.88
CA MET A 1 -28.69 52.98 32.67
C MET A 1 -27.34 52.25 32.74
N ARG A 2 -27.16 51.18 31.96
CA ARG A 2 -25.93 50.85 31.20
C ARG A 2 -26.14 49.49 30.52
N LYS A 3 -25.75 49.44 29.25
CA LYS A 3 -26.21 48.54 28.19
C LYS A 3 -25.58 47.15 28.33
N THR A 4 -26.40 46.10 28.24
CA THR A 4 -25.95 44.72 28.00
C THR A 4 -25.47 44.63 26.55
N LEU A 5 -24.16 44.42 26.33
CA LEU A 5 -23.63 44.12 25.00
C LEU A 5 -23.88 42.64 24.72
N THR A 6 -24.77 42.36 23.78
CA THR A 6 -24.90 41.05 23.13
C THR A 6 -23.71 40.85 22.21
N ILE A 7 -22.78 39.94 22.56
CA ILE A 7 -21.72 39.49 21.66
C ILE A 7 -22.30 38.35 20.82
N ILE A 8 -22.54 38.60 19.54
CA ILE A 8 -22.93 37.59 18.55
C ILE A 8 -21.66 36.90 18.04
N ALA A 9 -21.69 35.58 18.14
CA ALA A 9 -20.94 34.52 17.46
C ALA A 9 -19.80 34.89 16.49
N ALA A 10 -18.65 34.25 16.70
CA ALA A 10 -17.78 33.77 15.63
C ALA A 10 -17.18 32.41 16.05
N ALA A 11 -18.03 31.38 16.15
CA ALA A 11 -17.56 30.00 16.19
C ALA A 11 -17.17 29.62 14.75
N MET A 12 -15.93 29.92 14.38
CA MET A 12 -15.34 29.50 13.11
C MET A 12 -15.09 27.99 13.21
N THR A 13 -16.00 27.22 12.61
CA THR A 13 -15.98 25.76 12.56
C THR A 13 -14.76 25.29 11.78
N LEU A 14 -13.68 24.96 12.51
CA LEU A 14 -12.47 24.36 11.98
C LEU A 14 -12.67 22.84 11.77
N ALA A 15 -13.63 22.45 10.93
CA ALA A 15 -14.03 21.05 10.73
C ALA A 15 -13.75 20.50 9.32
N GLY A 16 -12.86 21.15 8.55
CA GLY A 16 -12.69 20.85 7.12
C GLY A 16 -11.37 20.21 6.66
N THR A 17 -10.33 20.11 7.50
CA THR A 17 -8.96 19.87 7.00
C THR A 17 -8.40 18.46 7.14
N LEU A 18 -9.12 17.51 7.76
CA LEU A 18 -8.61 16.14 7.94
C LEU A 18 -8.76 15.25 6.69
N SER A 19 -9.46 15.71 5.66
CA SER A 19 -9.69 14.91 4.45
C SER A 19 -8.60 15.04 3.38
N ALA A 20 -7.60 15.91 3.58
CA ALA A 20 -6.52 16.14 2.63
C ALA A 20 -5.42 15.06 2.64
N CYS A 21 -5.37 14.22 3.69
CA CYS A 21 -4.35 13.16 3.82
C CYS A 21 -4.83 11.77 3.34
N ALA A 22 -6.10 11.65 2.95
CA ALA A 22 -6.62 10.42 2.37
C ALA A 22 -6.21 10.32 0.90
N TYR A 23 -5.62 9.20 0.51
CA TYR A 23 -5.42 8.88 -0.90
C TYR A 23 -6.79 8.78 -1.55
N ARG A 24 -7.00 9.45 -2.69
CA ARG A 24 -8.28 9.48 -3.42
C ARG A 24 -8.13 9.09 -4.89
N GLY A 25 -7.04 8.39 -5.21
CA GLY A 25 -6.61 8.15 -6.59
C GLY A 25 -5.46 9.07 -7.00
N GLY A 26 -4.78 8.70 -8.09
CA GLY A 26 -3.54 9.33 -8.57
C GLY A 26 -2.43 8.30 -8.78
N ASP A 27 -1.28 8.71 -9.30
CA ASP A 27 -0.17 7.77 -9.53
C ASP A 27 0.69 7.59 -8.28
N ILE A 28 0.47 6.53 -7.50
CA ILE A 28 1.33 6.17 -6.36
C ILE A 28 2.76 5.79 -6.80
N GLY A 29 2.97 5.56 -8.10
CA GLY A 29 4.29 5.42 -8.69
C GLY A 29 5.10 6.71 -8.65
N ASP A 30 4.44 7.87 -8.58
CA ASP A 30 5.09 9.17 -8.40
C ASP A 30 5.66 9.30 -6.96
N PRO A 31 6.97 9.59 -6.81
CA PRO A 31 7.60 9.75 -5.49
C PRO A 31 6.94 10.79 -4.58
N VAL A 32 6.44 11.89 -5.15
CA VAL A 32 5.83 12.98 -4.39
C VAL A 32 4.49 12.51 -3.85
N VAL A 33 3.64 11.96 -4.71
CA VAL A 33 2.33 11.39 -4.30
C VAL A 33 2.54 10.32 -3.25
N ARG A 34 3.48 9.40 -3.47
CA ARG A 34 3.81 8.32 -2.54
C ARG A 34 4.20 8.86 -1.17
N LYS A 35 5.05 9.88 -1.08
CA LYS A 35 5.48 10.47 0.20
C LYS A 35 4.30 10.96 1.08
N PHE A 36 3.27 11.54 0.47
CA PHE A 36 2.13 12.10 1.22
C PHE A 36 1.04 11.07 1.52
N TYR A 37 0.85 10.10 0.64
CA TYR A 37 -0.31 9.21 0.68
C TYR A 37 0.01 7.76 1.01
N TRP A 38 1.28 7.41 1.24
CA TRP A 38 1.69 6.01 1.42
C TRP A 38 0.85 5.25 2.45
N TYR A 39 0.62 5.87 3.61
CA TYR A 39 -0.11 5.22 4.69
C TYR A 39 -1.58 4.95 4.33
N SER A 40 -2.31 5.96 3.85
CA SER A 40 -3.72 5.82 3.47
C SER A 40 -3.88 4.94 2.23
N PHE A 41 -2.89 4.93 1.32
CA PHE A 41 -2.83 4.02 0.20
C PHE A 41 -2.67 2.56 0.64
N LEU A 42 -1.75 2.28 1.58
CA LEU A 42 -1.55 0.93 2.12
C LEU A 42 -2.78 0.44 2.89
N ALA A 43 -3.35 1.29 3.74
CA ALA A 43 -4.61 1.00 4.42
C ALA A 43 -5.76 0.82 3.43
N GLY A 44 -5.69 1.40 2.23
CA GLY A 44 -6.76 1.33 1.25
C GLY A 44 -7.96 2.16 1.65
N ASP A 45 -7.74 3.34 2.23
CA ASP A 45 -8.80 4.28 2.62
C ASP A 45 -9.73 4.59 1.43
N ASP A 46 -9.18 4.67 0.20
CA ASP A 46 -9.96 4.85 -1.04
C ASP A 46 -10.82 3.65 -1.41
N ILE A 47 -10.38 2.43 -1.05
CA ILE A 47 -11.14 1.20 -1.25
C ILE A 47 -12.25 1.15 -0.21
N ASP A 48 -11.94 1.44 1.05
CA ASP A 48 -12.90 1.43 2.15
C ASP A 48 -14.05 2.44 1.92
N GLU A 49 -13.70 3.68 1.57
CA GLU A 49 -14.68 4.76 1.33
C GLU A 49 -15.70 4.41 0.23
N HIS A 50 -15.30 3.63 -0.77
CA HIS A 50 -16.16 3.24 -1.89
C HIS A 50 -16.70 1.82 -1.78
N CYS A 51 -16.38 1.08 -0.71
CA CYS A 51 -16.81 -0.30 -0.58
C CYS A 51 -18.22 -0.39 0.00
N THR A 52 -19.21 -0.45 -0.87
CA THR A 52 -20.63 -0.58 -0.51
C THR A 52 -21.31 -1.64 -1.37
N ALA A 53 -22.51 -2.07 -0.95
CA ALA A 53 -23.26 -3.10 -1.66
C ALA A 53 -23.49 -2.73 -3.14
N GLY A 54 -23.16 -3.64 -4.05
CA GLY A 54 -23.30 -3.45 -5.50
C GLY A 54 -22.10 -2.80 -6.19
N MET A 55 -21.08 -2.35 -5.43
CA MET A 55 -19.84 -1.87 -6.01
C MET A 55 -18.95 -3.04 -6.47
N PRO A 56 -18.20 -2.89 -7.58
CA PRO A 56 -17.29 -3.92 -8.04
C PRO A 56 -16.21 -4.25 -7.01
N ASP A 57 -15.81 -5.52 -6.97
CA ASP A 57 -14.71 -5.96 -6.13
C ASP A 57 -13.39 -5.31 -6.57
N ARG A 58 -12.55 -4.95 -5.60
CA ARG A 58 -11.25 -4.32 -5.83
C ARG A 58 -10.26 -4.90 -4.86
N PHE A 59 -9.07 -5.25 -5.33
CA PHE A 59 -8.03 -5.84 -4.50
C PHE A 59 -6.74 -5.06 -4.69
N ARG A 60 -6.08 -4.69 -3.59
CA ARG A 60 -4.75 -4.09 -3.57
C ARG A 60 -3.86 -4.91 -2.65
N MET A 61 -2.77 -5.44 -3.20
CA MET A 61 -1.74 -6.15 -2.45
C MET A 61 -0.43 -5.42 -2.64
N VAL A 62 0.27 -5.15 -1.54
CA VAL A 62 1.55 -4.44 -1.57
C VAL A 62 2.60 -5.29 -0.90
N TYR A 63 3.63 -5.65 -1.66
CA TYR A 63 4.81 -6.33 -1.19
C TYR A 63 5.90 -5.33 -0.85
N ASN A 64 6.34 -5.32 0.40
CA ASN A 64 7.51 -4.60 0.83
C ASN A 64 8.71 -5.55 0.83
N GLY A 65 9.54 -5.48 -0.20
CA GLY A 65 10.83 -6.15 -0.29
C GLY A 65 11.94 -5.27 0.26
N VAL A 66 11.86 -4.89 1.53
CA VAL A 66 12.65 -3.78 2.13
C VAL A 66 12.34 -2.46 1.42
N TYR A 67 11.70 -1.52 2.13
CA TYR A 67 11.08 -0.33 1.53
C TYR A 67 12.03 0.50 0.65
N SER A 68 13.30 0.61 1.07
CA SER A 68 14.34 1.34 0.36
C SER A 68 14.91 0.62 -0.87
N GLU A 69 14.62 -0.66 -1.03
CA GLU A 69 15.16 -1.51 -2.09
C GLU A 69 14.10 -1.87 -3.13
N GLN A 70 12.96 -2.38 -2.68
CA GLN A 70 11.87 -2.76 -3.58
C GLN A 70 10.51 -2.72 -2.90
N VAL A 71 9.55 -2.11 -3.58
CA VAL A 71 8.12 -2.18 -3.27
C VAL A 71 7.40 -2.61 -4.53
N ARG A 72 6.53 -3.61 -4.44
CA ARG A 72 5.64 -4.02 -5.53
C ARG A 72 4.20 -3.84 -5.14
N ILE A 73 3.41 -3.29 -6.04
CA ILE A 73 2.01 -2.97 -5.84
C ILE A 73 1.23 -3.71 -6.92
N TYR A 74 0.29 -4.53 -6.50
CA TYR A 74 -0.62 -5.27 -7.36
C TYR A 74 -2.03 -4.75 -7.11
N GLN A 75 -2.71 -4.35 -8.17
CA GLN A 75 -4.11 -3.92 -8.10
C GLN A 75 -4.92 -4.73 -9.10
N LEU A 76 -5.91 -5.46 -8.61
CA LEU A 76 -6.82 -6.25 -9.44
C LEU A 76 -8.19 -5.56 -9.49
N ASP A 77 -8.61 -5.21 -10.70
CA ASP A 77 -9.94 -4.69 -11.01
C ASP A 77 -10.85 -5.83 -11.47
N SER A 78 -11.97 -6.07 -10.76
CA SER A 78 -12.89 -7.17 -11.08
C SER A 78 -13.75 -6.93 -12.31
N LEU A 79 -14.06 -5.67 -12.63
CA LEU A 79 -14.92 -5.31 -13.75
C LEU A 79 -14.16 -5.43 -15.06
N GLN A 80 -12.94 -4.88 -15.09
CA GLN A 80 -12.08 -4.91 -16.26
C GLN A 80 -11.26 -6.21 -16.35
N LYS A 81 -11.14 -6.96 -15.25
CA LYS A 81 -10.25 -8.14 -15.12
C LYS A 81 -8.82 -7.79 -15.52
N VAL A 82 -8.35 -6.66 -15.03
CA VAL A 82 -6.99 -6.18 -15.28
C VAL A 82 -6.20 -6.23 -13.97
N LEU A 83 -5.04 -6.87 -14.03
CA LEU A 83 -4.01 -6.77 -13.00
C LEU A 83 -3.03 -5.65 -13.39
N SER A 84 -3.02 -4.56 -12.62
CA SER A 84 -1.98 -3.53 -12.69
C SER A 84 -0.86 -3.87 -11.70
N VAL A 85 0.37 -3.81 -12.18
CA VAL A 85 1.57 -4.04 -11.38
C VAL A 85 2.46 -2.81 -11.44
N LYS A 86 2.87 -2.30 -10.28
CA LYS A 86 3.83 -1.21 -10.16
C LYS A 86 5.01 -1.63 -9.29
N VAL A 87 6.22 -1.41 -9.77
CA VAL A 87 7.46 -1.74 -9.04
C VAL A 87 8.27 -0.48 -8.81
N VAL A 88 8.48 -0.16 -7.54
CA VAL A 88 9.34 0.94 -7.09
C VAL A 88 10.63 0.33 -6.58
N GLY A 89 11.76 0.72 -7.16
CA GLY A 89 13.10 0.32 -6.69
C GLY A 89 13.81 1.40 -5.88
N SER A 90 15.07 1.14 -5.50
CA SER A 90 15.97 2.09 -4.83
C SER A 90 16.27 3.37 -5.64
N GLY A 91 15.90 3.37 -6.92
CA GLY A 91 16.15 4.43 -7.88
C GLY A 91 17.58 4.42 -8.41
N ASN A 92 17.73 4.56 -9.72
CA ASN A 92 19.04 4.57 -10.38
C ASN A 92 19.38 5.99 -10.82
N ALA A 93 20.24 6.69 -10.06
CA ALA A 93 20.67 8.06 -10.38
C ALA A 93 21.34 8.19 -11.76
N GLY A 94 21.81 7.10 -12.38
CA GLY A 94 22.30 7.08 -13.76
C GLY A 94 21.21 7.20 -14.83
N LYS A 95 19.92 7.14 -14.47
CA LYS A 95 18.77 7.40 -15.34
C LYS A 95 18.24 8.84 -15.22
N LEU A 96 18.99 9.76 -14.59
CA LEU A 96 18.59 11.17 -14.54
C LEU A 96 18.53 11.75 -15.96
N SER A 97 17.44 12.44 -16.27
CA SER A 97 17.33 13.28 -17.47
C SER A 97 17.05 14.72 -17.04
N SER A 98 17.39 15.70 -17.88
CA SER A 98 17.07 17.11 -17.62
C SER A 98 15.57 17.37 -17.52
N ASP A 99 14.78 16.52 -18.17
CA ASP A 99 13.35 16.73 -18.38
C ASP A 99 12.49 15.96 -17.36
N ASP A 100 13.05 14.92 -16.73
CA ASP A 100 12.45 14.19 -15.61
C ASP A 100 13.48 13.90 -14.52
N LEU A 101 13.61 14.85 -13.59
CA LEU A 101 14.51 14.78 -12.44
C LEU A 101 14.12 13.71 -11.40
N LEU A 102 12.85 13.26 -11.42
CA LEU A 102 12.34 12.25 -10.49
C LEU A 102 12.14 10.87 -11.15
N GLY A 103 12.36 10.78 -12.46
CA GLY A 103 12.25 9.56 -13.27
C GLY A 103 12.90 8.33 -12.66
N PRO A 104 14.11 8.41 -12.08
CA PRO A 104 14.74 7.27 -11.43
C PRO A 104 13.94 6.63 -10.31
N TRP A 105 13.05 7.37 -9.65
CA TRP A 105 12.25 6.93 -8.50
C TRP A 105 10.78 6.69 -8.83
N ARG A 106 10.39 6.87 -10.11
CA ARG A 106 9.06 6.47 -10.59
C ARG A 106 8.94 4.94 -10.59
N ALA A 107 7.71 4.45 -10.49
CA ALA A 107 7.46 3.03 -10.64
C ALA A 107 7.56 2.61 -12.12
N GLU A 108 8.14 1.44 -12.37
CA GLU A 108 7.90 0.71 -13.61
C GLU A 108 6.50 0.07 -13.52
N GLU A 109 5.70 0.14 -14.57
CA GLU A 109 4.30 -0.33 -14.59
C GLU A 109 4.06 -1.37 -15.70
N SER A 110 3.25 -2.38 -15.40
CA SER A 110 2.63 -3.25 -16.40
C SER A 110 1.15 -3.45 -16.10
N LYS A 111 0.36 -3.77 -17.14
CA LYS A 111 -1.06 -4.11 -17.02
C LYS A 111 -1.32 -5.39 -17.79
N ILE A 112 -1.95 -6.36 -17.13
CA ILE A 112 -2.22 -7.67 -17.67
C ILE A 112 -3.74 -7.86 -17.72
N ALA A 113 -4.28 -8.09 -18.92
CA ALA A 113 -5.66 -8.53 -19.08
C ALA A 113 -5.75 -10.01 -18.71
N LEU A 114 -6.71 -10.36 -17.85
CA LEU A 114 -6.90 -11.71 -17.36
C LEU A 114 -8.12 -12.35 -18.02
N ASP A 115 -8.00 -13.64 -18.35
CA ASP A 115 -9.16 -14.46 -18.60
C ASP A 115 -9.91 -14.78 -17.29
N GLN A 116 -11.11 -15.34 -17.42
CA GLN A 116 -11.96 -15.67 -16.28
C GLN A 116 -11.29 -16.69 -15.34
N GLU A 117 -10.64 -17.72 -15.91
CA GLU A 117 -10.03 -18.79 -15.12
C GLU A 117 -8.88 -18.25 -14.25
N THR A 118 -8.02 -17.41 -14.82
CA THR A 118 -6.89 -16.78 -14.12
C THR A 118 -7.38 -15.83 -13.04
N TYR A 119 -8.42 -15.03 -13.34
CA TYR A 119 -9.06 -14.18 -12.35
C TYR A 119 -9.61 -14.98 -11.16
N ASP A 120 -10.38 -16.03 -11.43
CA ASP A 120 -10.98 -16.87 -10.38
C ASP A 120 -9.91 -17.58 -9.55
N ARG A 121 -8.83 -18.04 -10.19
CA ARG A 121 -7.68 -18.65 -9.50
C ARG A 121 -7.00 -17.66 -8.55
N LEU A 122 -6.80 -16.41 -8.97
CA LEU A 122 -6.25 -15.36 -8.11
C LEU A 122 -7.15 -15.11 -6.90
N VAL A 123 -8.43 -14.84 -7.13
CA VAL A 123 -9.39 -14.57 -6.04
C VAL A 123 -9.52 -15.75 -5.09
N ALA A 124 -9.49 -16.99 -5.61
CA ALA A 124 -9.45 -18.20 -4.79
C ALA A 124 -8.20 -18.27 -3.92
N SER A 125 -7.02 -17.92 -4.46
CA SER A 125 -5.78 -17.87 -3.68
C SER A 125 -5.80 -16.78 -2.60
N PHE A 126 -6.38 -15.60 -2.89
CA PHE A 126 -6.56 -14.54 -1.89
C PHE A 126 -7.42 -15.03 -0.72
N LYS A 127 -8.53 -15.71 -1.02
CA LYS A 127 -9.39 -16.32 -0.01
C LYS A 127 -8.65 -17.39 0.79
N GLY A 128 -7.94 -18.29 0.12
CA GLY A 128 -7.20 -19.39 0.73
C GLY A 128 -6.11 -18.93 1.69
N ASP A 129 -5.47 -17.81 1.40
CA ASP A 129 -4.41 -17.22 2.22
C ASP A 129 -4.94 -16.31 3.34
N GLY A 130 -6.26 -16.16 3.46
CA GLY A 130 -6.92 -15.43 4.54
C GLY A 130 -7.09 -13.93 4.31
N MET A 131 -7.05 -13.45 3.06
CA MET A 131 -7.19 -12.01 2.73
C MET A 131 -8.49 -11.39 3.29
N PHE A 132 -9.56 -12.19 3.37
CA PHE A 132 -10.89 -11.75 3.80
C PHE A 132 -11.20 -12.13 5.27
N GLY A 133 -10.23 -12.66 5.99
CA GLY A 133 -10.34 -13.00 7.41
C GLY A 133 -10.18 -11.79 8.34
N PRO A 134 -10.24 -12.00 9.66
CA PRO A 134 -9.94 -10.94 10.63
C PRO A 134 -8.47 -10.48 10.51
N PRO A 135 -8.20 -9.17 10.63
CA PRO A 135 -6.83 -8.66 10.57
C PRO A 135 -5.99 -9.13 11.76
N PRO A 136 -4.68 -9.35 11.58
CA PRO A 136 -3.76 -9.62 12.68
C PRO A 136 -3.45 -8.32 13.45
N VAL A 137 -4.40 -7.83 14.23
CA VAL A 137 -4.30 -6.58 14.99
C VAL A 137 -3.04 -6.57 15.87
N GLY A 138 -2.32 -5.45 15.86
CA GLY A 138 -1.06 -5.26 16.58
C GLY A 138 0.17 -5.80 15.84
N LEU A 139 0.01 -6.46 14.69
CA LEU A 139 1.15 -6.88 13.87
C LEU A 139 1.94 -5.66 13.39
N ARG A 140 3.23 -5.61 13.72
CA ARG A 140 4.13 -4.52 13.36
C ARG A 140 4.91 -4.84 12.09
N LEU A 141 4.91 -3.91 11.14
CA LEU A 141 5.52 -4.02 9.82
C LEU A 141 6.61 -2.95 9.63
N PRO A 142 7.86 -3.21 10.05
CA PRO A 142 8.98 -2.30 9.84
C PRO A 142 9.29 -2.11 8.36
N SER A 143 9.64 -0.89 7.96
CA SER A 143 10.05 -0.55 6.60
C SER A 143 11.22 -1.43 6.12
N GLN A 144 12.10 -1.82 7.04
CA GLN A 144 13.26 -2.70 6.85
C GLN A 144 12.94 -4.17 7.12
N SER A 145 11.88 -4.68 6.51
CA SER A 145 11.51 -6.10 6.60
C SER A 145 10.79 -6.55 5.34
N PHE A 146 10.43 -7.83 5.30
CA PHE A 146 9.57 -8.37 4.25
C PHE A 146 8.15 -8.53 4.76
N TYR A 147 7.18 -7.93 4.08
CA TYR A 147 5.78 -8.09 4.41
C TYR A 147 4.87 -7.87 3.20
N TRP A 148 3.64 -8.35 3.33
CA TRP A 148 2.51 -8.03 2.47
C TRP A 148 1.47 -7.26 3.26
N THR A 149 0.87 -6.24 2.66
CA THR A 149 -0.42 -5.69 3.10
C THR A 149 -1.46 -5.93 2.02
N ALA A 150 -2.70 -6.18 2.42
CA ALA A 150 -3.82 -6.39 1.53
C ALA A 150 -5.00 -5.56 1.98
N ALA A 151 -5.53 -4.73 1.07
CA ALA A 151 -6.79 -4.01 1.23
C ALA A 151 -7.73 -4.41 0.09
N SER A 152 -8.98 -4.75 0.41
CA SER A 152 -9.95 -5.18 -0.59
C SER A 152 -11.37 -4.78 -0.28
N CYS A 153 -12.15 -4.58 -1.34
CA CYS A 153 -13.60 -4.62 -1.30
C CYS A 153 -14.05 -5.94 -1.93
N LEU A 154 -14.82 -6.73 -1.18
CA LEU A 154 -15.42 -7.97 -1.66
C LEU A 154 -16.91 -7.99 -1.30
N ASN A 155 -17.78 -8.04 -2.30
CA ASN A 155 -19.24 -8.02 -2.12
C ASN A 155 -19.72 -6.85 -1.24
N GLY A 156 -19.13 -5.67 -1.42
CA GLY A 156 -19.44 -4.48 -0.63
C GLY A 156 -18.98 -4.50 0.82
N SER A 157 -18.13 -5.47 1.20
CA SER A 157 -17.47 -5.53 2.51
C SER A 157 -15.98 -5.22 2.37
N TYR A 158 -15.49 -4.26 3.14
CA TYR A 158 -14.08 -3.92 3.19
C TYR A 158 -13.31 -4.89 4.09
N HIS A 159 -12.15 -5.32 3.62
CA HIS A 159 -11.22 -6.19 4.35
C HIS A 159 -9.80 -5.62 4.30
N PHE A 160 -9.08 -5.78 5.40
CA PHE A 160 -7.66 -5.48 5.49
C PHE A 160 -6.94 -6.60 6.22
N THR A 161 -5.75 -6.95 5.76
CA THR A 161 -4.85 -7.86 6.47
C THR A 161 -3.40 -7.62 6.07
N ALA A 162 -2.49 -8.31 6.77
CA ALA A 162 -1.07 -8.28 6.45
C ALA A 162 -0.38 -9.58 6.87
N TRP A 163 0.75 -9.88 6.23
CA TRP A 163 1.61 -11.00 6.55
C TRP A 163 3.04 -10.51 6.63
N LYS A 164 3.79 -10.96 7.63
CA LYS A 164 5.18 -10.53 7.84
C LYS A 164 6.11 -11.72 7.88
N HIS A 165 7.24 -11.61 7.19
CA HIS A 165 8.32 -12.57 7.30
C HIS A 165 9.25 -12.20 8.49
N PRO A 166 9.82 -13.20 9.19
CA PRO A 166 9.52 -14.62 9.07
C PRO A 166 8.22 -14.98 9.80
N SER A 167 7.36 -15.75 9.14
CA SER A 167 6.24 -16.45 9.78
C SER A 167 5.67 -17.52 8.88
N ASP A 168 5.13 -18.56 9.51
CA ASP A 168 4.36 -19.63 8.89
C ASP A 168 3.26 -19.15 7.93
N SER A 169 2.55 -18.06 8.28
CA SER A 169 1.47 -17.52 7.46
C SER A 169 2.00 -16.77 6.24
N PHE A 170 3.19 -16.17 6.33
CA PHE A 170 3.86 -15.53 5.20
C PHE A 170 4.44 -16.58 4.23
N ASP A 171 5.08 -17.63 4.76
CA ASP A 171 5.79 -18.62 3.95
C ASP A 171 4.84 -19.54 3.16
N ARG A 172 3.57 -19.63 3.57
CA ARG A 172 2.52 -20.42 2.91
C ARG A 172 1.69 -19.65 1.87
N LEU A 173 1.98 -18.36 1.63
CA LEU A 173 1.20 -17.51 0.72
C LEU A 173 1.25 -18.01 -0.74
N VAL A 174 0.14 -18.58 -1.21
CA VAL A 174 -0.02 -19.05 -2.59
C VAL A 174 -0.26 -17.88 -3.55
N PHE A 175 -0.98 -16.85 -3.12
CA PHE A 175 -1.24 -15.70 -3.97
C PHE A 175 0.05 -14.99 -4.40
N SER A 176 1.09 -15.05 -3.57
CA SER A 176 2.35 -14.36 -3.83
C SER A 176 3.04 -14.89 -5.09
N SER A 177 3.14 -16.21 -5.22
CA SER A 177 3.71 -16.87 -6.40
C SER A 177 2.85 -16.66 -7.64
N ASN A 178 1.52 -16.69 -7.50
CA ASN A 178 0.59 -16.40 -8.60
C ASN A 178 0.78 -14.97 -9.13
N LEU A 179 0.88 -13.97 -8.25
CA LEU A 179 1.10 -12.57 -8.63
C LEU A 179 2.48 -12.39 -9.29
N PHE A 180 3.53 -12.99 -8.71
CA PHE A 180 4.88 -12.91 -9.28
C PHE A 180 5.00 -13.56 -10.65
N ALA A 181 4.27 -14.66 -10.90
CA ALA A 181 4.26 -15.32 -12.20
C ALA A 181 3.55 -14.50 -13.30
N LEU A 182 2.62 -13.60 -12.92
CA LEU A 182 1.92 -12.71 -13.84
C LEU A 182 2.64 -11.36 -14.04
N ASP A 183 3.64 -11.07 -13.22
CA ASP A 183 4.38 -9.81 -13.29
C ASP A 183 5.28 -9.77 -14.53
N THR A 184 5.02 -8.80 -15.43
CA THR A 184 5.75 -8.63 -16.70
C THR A 184 6.71 -7.44 -16.70
N THR A 185 6.98 -6.82 -15.54
CA THR A 185 7.84 -5.62 -15.42
C THR A 185 9.33 -5.87 -15.67
N ALA A 186 9.75 -7.11 -15.95
CA ALA A 186 11.13 -7.56 -16.13
C ALA A 186 12.10 -7.29 -14.95
N ILE A 187 11.65 -6.65 -13.88
CA ILE A 187 12.42 -6.47 -12.64
C ILE A 187 12.32 -7.77 -11.84
N PRO A 188 13.43 -8.38 -11.39
CA PRO A 188 13.39 -9.53 -10.49
C PRO A 188 12.76 -9.22 -9.14
N VAL A 189 11.93 -10.12 -8.64
CA VAL A 189 11.37 -10.01 -7.29
C VAL A 189 12.48 -10.19 -6.27
N LYS A 190 12.62 -9.26 -5.33
CA LYS A 190 13.53 -9.44 -4.19
C LYS A 190 12.92 -10.50 -3.27
N ALA A 191 13.54 -11.67 -3.20
CA ALA A 191 13.07 -12.75 -2.34
C ALA A 191 13.15 -12.38 -0.85
N ALA A 192 12.18 -12.83 -0.07
CA ALA A 192 12.20 -12.69 1.38
C ALA A 192 13.36 -13.49 1.99
N GLY A 193 14.01 -12.90 2.98
CA GLY A 193 15.10 -13.54 3.70
C GLY A 193 15.63 -12.67 4.85
N PRO A 194 16.78 -13.04 5.43
CA PRO A 194 17.43 -12.22 6.45
C PRO A 194 17.73 -10.83 5.92
N VAL A 195 17.40 -9.79 6.70
CA VAL A 195 17.83 -8.41 6.45
C VAL A 195 19.04 -8.15 7.34
N PRO A 196 20.25 -8.02 6.79
CA PRO A 196 21.45 -7.76 7.58
C PRO A 196 21.35 -6.42 8.32
N PHE A 197 21.91 -6.37 9.53
CA PHE A 197 22.07 -5.10 10.22
C PHE A 197 23.16 -4.25 9.54
N ASP A 198 22.80 -3.05 9.13
CA ASP A 198 23.71 -2.04 8.60
C ASP A 198 23.88 -0.91 9.63
N PRO A 199 25.05 -0.79 10.29
CA PRO A 199 25.31 0.27 11.26
C PRO A 199 25.23 1.68 10.67
N GLN A 200 25.66 1.86 9.42
CA GLN A 200 25.66 3.18 8.76
C GLN A 200 24.23 3.60 8.46
N ARG A 201 23.43 2.70 7.90
CA ARG A 201 22.00 2.97 7.68
C ARG A 201 21.28 3.24 8.99
N ALA A 202 21.55 2.47 10.05
CA ALA A 202 20.95 2.70 11.35
C ALA A 202 21.29 4.10 11.91
N ASP A 203 22.50 4.59 11.66
CA ASP A 203 22.94 5.93 12.02
C ASP A 203 22.25 7.03 11.19
N SER A 204 22.17 6.85 9.86
CA SER A 204 21.39 7.74 8.99
C SER A 204 19.91 7.76 9.34
N ALA A 205 19.32 6.64 9.77
CA ALA A 205 17.94 6.58 10.23
C ALA A 205 17.75 7.40 11.51
N ARG A 206 18.68 7.32 12.47
CA ARG A 206 18.67 8.18 13.68
C ARG A 206 18.76 9.67 13.35
N ARG A 207 19.46 10.03 12.27
CA ARG A 207 19.56 11.41 11.78
C ARG A 207 18.38 11.84 10.87
N GLY A 208 17.46 10.92 10.54
CA GLY A 208 16.34 11.20 9.64
C GLY A 208 16.75 11.37 8.17
N GLU A 209 17.94 10.90 7.78
CA GLU A 209 18.45 11.02 6.41
C GLU A 209 17.89 9.95 5.48
N VAL A 210 17.39 8.84 6.03
CA VAL A 210 16.74 7.77 5.28
C VAL A 210 15.33 7.55 5.82
N THR A 211 14.43 7.10 4.93
CA THR A 211 13.09 6.72 5.35
C THR A 211 13.15 5.48 6.24
N ASP A 212 12.66 5.64 7.47
CA ASP A 212 12.45 4.55 8.40
C ASP A 212 11.14 4.73 9.15
N PHE A 213 10.30 3.72 9.11
CA PHE A 213 8.98 3.71 9.75
C PHE A 213 8.60 2.29 10.14
N THR A 214 7.60 2.17 11.00
CA THR A 214 6.94 0.89 11.31
C THR A 214 5.44 1.11 11.26
N LEU A 215 4.76 0.33 10.44
CA LEU A 215 3.30 0.30 10.42
C LEU A 215 2.80 -0.66 11.50
N GLU A 216 1.58 -0.47 11.96
CA GLU A 216 0.91 -1.39 12.87
C GLU A 216 -0.49 -1.70 12.34
N VAL A 217 -0.86 -2.97 12.28
CA VAL A 217 -2.18 -3.40 11.81
C VAL A 217 -3.24 -3.06 12.85
N GLY A 218 -4.29 -2.36 12.42
CA GLY A 218 -5.46 -2.05 13.23
C GLY A 218 -6.66 -2.97 12.92
N PRO A 219 -7.80 -2.79 13.61
CA PRO A 219 -9.02 -3.57 13.36
C PRO A 219 -9.64 -3.35 11.98
N ARG A 220 -9.34 -2.21 11.34
CA ARG A 220 -9.82 -1.83 10.01
C ARG A 220 -8.74 -0.97 9.34
N GLY A 221 -7.79 -1.61 8.67
CA GLY A 221 -6.63 -0.93 8.09
C GLY A 221 -5.42 -0.88 9.02
N LEU A 222 -4.69 0.24 8.98
CA LEU A 222 -3.50 0.48 9.80
C LEU A 222 -3.83 1.40 10.99
N ARG A 223 -3.13 1.23 12.13
CA ARG A 223 -3.25 2.09 13.32
C ARG A 223 -2.44 3.39 13.18
N ARG A 224 -3.16 4.52 13.19
CA ARG A 224 -2.60 5.87 13.14
C ARG A 224 -2.01 6.30 14.47
#